data_AF-A0A7K3NTC1-F1
#
_entry.id   AF-A0A7K3NTC1-F1
#
_cell.length_a   1.000
_cell.length_b   1.000
_cell.length_c   1.000
_cell.angle_alpha   90.00
_cell.angle_beta   90.00
_cell.angle_gamma   90.00
#
_symmetry.space_group_name_H-M   'P 1'
#
loop_
_entity.id
_entity.type
_entity.pdbx_description
1 polymer ?
#
loop_
_entity_poly.entity_id
_entity_poly.type
_entity_poly.pdbx_seq_one_letter_code
_entity_poly.pdbx_strand_id
1 'polypeptide(L)'
;VPQVTILYITEYDALNNGQAVTHVKRCMKTKGGFIPVYDKEDIFFANTEIKEDSDKSELLQLFLRNKAFDDAKFPEISKAVKYFKETEGGRSEVCKTVENYAKIYAEEAAAESRREGRKEGENILADTVVRLRQGETPEQLAARGIG
;
A
#
# COMPACT_ATOMS: atom_id res chain seq x y z
N VAL A 1 -20.53 2.44 -5.50
CA VAL A 1 -19.36 2.66 -4.61
C VAL A 1 -19.88 3.21 -3.29
N PRO A 2 -19.66 2.50 -2.16
CA PRO A 2 -20.01 2.97 -0.83
C PRO A 2 -19.17 4.20 -0.45
N GLN A 3 -19.66 5.03 0.46
CA GLN A 3 -18.86 6.10 1.04
C GLN A 3 -17.89 5.48 2.05
N VAL A 4 -16.60 5.80 1.91
CA VAL A 4 -15.53 5.26 2.75
C VAL A 4 -14.76 6.42 3.36
N THR A 5 -14.50 6.35 4.66
CA THR A 5 -13.64 7.31 5.34
C THR A 5 -12.35 6.61 5.76
N ILE A 6 -11.21 7.15 5.33
CA ILE A 6 -9.88 6.65 5.65
C ILE A 6 -9.21 7.64 6.58
N LEU A 7 -8.72 7.16 7.73
CA LEU A 7 -7.98 7.97 8.70
C LEU A 7 -6.56 7.42 8.84
N TYR A 8 -5.58 8.19 8.40
CA TYR A 8 -4.17 7.96 8.68
C TYR A 8 -3.80 8.67 9.97
N ILE A 9 -3.25 7.94 10.95
CA ILE A 9 -2.71 8.50 12.18
C ILE A 9 -1.19 8.41 12.08
N THR A 10 -0.49 9.54 12.23
CA THR A 10 0.96 9.61 12.02
C THR A 10 1.66 10.16 13.26
N GLU A 11 2.83 9.58 13.59
CA GLU A 11 3.71 10.03 14.68
C GLU A 11 4.49 11.32 14.37
N TYR A 12 4.48 11.73 13.10
CA TYR A 12 5.18 12.90 12.55
C TYR A 12 4.34 13.59 11.48
N ASP A 13 4.71 14.81 11.10
CA ASP A 13 4.07 15.58 10.02
C ASP A 13 4.32 15.00 8.63
N ALA A 14 3.61 13.93 8.30
CA ALA A 14 3.74 13.21 7.04
C ALA A 14 3.47 14.08 5.79
N LEU A 15 2.71 15.16 5.93
CA LEU A 15 2.38 16.08 4.84
C LEU A 15 3.25 17.34 4.84
N ASN A 16 4.07 17.55 5.87
CA ASN A 16 4.89 18.75 6.09
C ASN A 16 4.06 20.05 5.94
N ASN A 17 2.84 20.06 6.48
CA ASN A 17 1.93 21.21 6.36
C ASN A 17 1.59 21.88 7.70
N GLY A 18 2.11 21.37 8.81
CA GLY A 18 1.94 21.94 10.15
C GLY A 18 0.51 21.85 10.70
N GLN A 19 -0.36 20.99 10.16
CA GLN A 19 -1.75 20.87 10.59
C GLN A 19 -1.98 19.58 11.40
N ALA A 20 -2.75 19.68 12.49
CA ALA A 20 -3.13 18.51 13.29
C ALA A 20 -4.06 17.54 12.54
N VAL A 21 -4.96 18.06 11.71
CA VAL A 21 -5.80 17.24 10.82
C VAL A 21 -5.88 17.86 9.44
N THR A 22 -5.55 17.08 8.41
CA THR A 22 -5.66 17.48 7.01
C THR A 22 -6.64 16.59 6.28
N HIS A 23 -7.64 17.20 5.62
CA HIS A 23 -8.52 16.50 4.69
C HIS A 23 -7.90 16.53 3.29
N VAL A 24 -7.65 15.36 2.71
CA VAL A 24 -7.09 15.19 1.37
C VAL A 24 -8.07 14.48 0.44
N LYS A 25 -7.99 14.85 -0.84
CA LYS A 25 -8.69 14.19 -1.94
C LYS A 25 -7.68 13.61 -2.91
N ARG A 26 -8.00 12.45 -3.49
CA ARG A 26 -7.12 11.84 -4.49
C ARG A 26 -7.16 12.61 -5.79
N CYS A 27 -6.02 12.66 -6.46
CA CYS A 27 -5.90 13.12 -7.83
C CYS A 27 -5.20 12.04 -8.66
N MET A 28 -5.71 11.81 -9.87
CA MET A 28 -5.05 10.99 -10.87
C MET A 28 -3.99 11.83 -11.59
N LYS A 29 -2.74 11.36 -11.62
CA LYS A 29 -1.69 11.95 -12.43
C LYS A 29 -1.91 11.56 -13.90
N THR A 30 -1.99 12.55 -14.77
CA THR A 30 -2.14 12.40 -16.22
C THR A 30 -1.01 13.12 -16.95
N LYS A 31 -0.93 12.94 -18.28
CA LYS A 31 -0.01 13.71 -19.12
C LYS A 31 -0.24 15.22 -19.03
N GLY A 32 -1.46 15.65 -18.69
CA GLY A 32 -1.86 17.06 -18.54
C GLY A 32 -1.81 17.58 -17.10
N GLY A 33 -1.26 16.81 -16.15
CA GLY A 33 -1.23 17.18 -14.73
C GLY A 33 -2.19 16.36 -13.88
N PHE A 34 -2.64 16.91 -12.76
CA PHE A 34 -3.45 16.20 -11.77
C PHE A 34 -4.93 16.48 -11.95
N ILE A 35 -5.73 15.42 -12.10
CA ILE A 35 -7.19 15.49 -12.23
C ILE A 35 -7.81 14.93 -10.94
N PRO A 36 -8.69 15.67 -10.25
CA PRO A 36 -9.38 15.17 -9.05
C PRO A 36 -10.17 13.89 -9.32
N VAL A 37 -10.14 12.97 -8.35
CA VAL A 37 -10.92 11.73 -8.37
C VAL A 37 -12.17 11.93 -7.49
N TYR A 38 -13.32 11.52 -8.01
CA TYR A 38 -14.61 11.56 -7.30
C TYR A 38 -15.04 10.15 -6.89
N ASP A 39 -14.26 9.51 -6.01
CA ASP A 39 -14.42 8.12 -5.56
C ASP A 39 -15.34 7.96 -4.34
N LYS A 40 -15.94 9.06 -3.85
CA LYS A 40 -16.72 9.14 -2.59
C LYS A 40 -15.89 8.76 -1.36
N GLU A 41 -14.57 8.85 -1.43
CA GLU A 41 -13.71 8.67 -0.27
C GLU A 41 -13.41 10.00 0.42
N ASP A 42 -13.42 9.98 1.75
CA ASP A 42 -12.94 11.07 2.59
C ASP A 42 -11.67 10.60 3.31
N ILE A 43 -10.52 11.21 2.99
CA ILE A 43 -9.22 10.79 3.50
C ILE A 43 -8.69 11.86 4.45
N PHE A 44 -8.40 11.49 5.69
CA PHE A 44 -7.86 12.38 6.70
C PHE A 44 -6.48 11.92 7.14
N PHE A 45 -5.54 12.86 7.25
CA PHE A 45 -4.28 12.68 7.95
C PHE A 45 -4.39 13.37 9.30
N ALA A 46 -4.24 12.61 10.37
CA ALA A 46 -4.24 13.10 11.73
C ALA A 46 -2.82 12.99 12.30
N ASN A 47 -2.18 14.15 12.40
CA ASN A 47 -0.80 14.30 12.82
C ASN A 47 -0.72 14.46 14.34
N THR A 48 -0.09 13.50 15.00
CA THR A 48 0.08 13.49 16.46
C THR A 48 1.26 14.34 16.95
N GLU A 49 2.14 14.80 16.05
CA GLU A 49 3.25 15.71 16.37
C GLU A 49 2.73 17.10 16.74
N ILE A 50 1.65 17.53 16.08
CA ILE A 50 1.02 18.83 16.34
C ILE A 50 0.08 18.69 17.55
N LYS A 51 0.50 19.29 18.66
CA LYS A 51 -0.23 19.32 19.92
C LYS A 51 -1.07 20.58 19.98
N GLU A 52 -2.34 20.44 19.63
CA GLU A 52 -3.35 21.46 19.87
C GLU A 52 -4.02 21.19 21.21
N ASP A 53 -4.37 22.22 21.96
CA ASP A 53 -5.18 22.07 23.18
C ASP A 53 -6.63 21.79 22.78
N SER A 54 -6.89 20.56 22.33
CA SER A 54 -8.19 20.12 21.86
C SER A 54 -8.43 18.64 22.15
N ASP A 55 -9.70 18.30 22.30
CA ASP A 55 -10.17 16.92 22.45
C ASP A 55 -9.67 16.00 21.32
N LYS A 56 -9.46 16.55 20.12
CA LYS A 56 -8.93 15.81 18.96
C LYS A 56 -7.47 15.44 19.16
N SER A 57 -6.63 16.36 19.65
CA SER A 57 -5.22 16.05 19.90
C SER A 57 -5.08 15.02 21.02
N GLU A 58 -5.84 15.16 22.10
CA GLU A 58 -5.89 14.15 23.18
C GLU A 58 -6.29 12.77 22.65
N LEU A 59 -7.33 12.71 21.81
CA LEU A 59 -7.77 11.47 21.20
C LEU A 59 -6.69 10.82 20.32
N LEU A 60 -5.96 11.62 19.53
CA LEU A 60 -4.90 11.11 18.67
C LEU A 60 -3.71 10.56 19.47
N GLN A 61 -3.37 11.18 20.61
CA GLN A 61 -2.34 10.66 21.52
C GLN A 61 -2.72 9.29 22.12
N LEU A 62 -4.01 8.99 22.26
CA LEU A 62 -4.46 7.68 22.72
C LEU A 62 -4.14 6.58 21.70
N PHE A 63 -4.24 6.85 20.40
CA PHE A 63 -3.92 5.87 19.35
C PHE A 63 -2.43 5.49 19.29
N LEU A 64 -1.53 6.37 19.75
CA LEU A 64 -0.09 6.07 19.85
C LEU A 64 0.27 5.14 21.01
N ARG A 65 -0.63 4.93 21.96
CA ARG A 65 -0.33 4.09 23.12
C ARG A 65 -0.21 2.64 22.68
N ASN A 66 0.99 2.08 22.81
CA ASN A 66 1.25 0.68 22.44
C ASN A 66 0.44 -0.34 23.23
N LYS A 67 0.11 -0.01 24.49
CA LYS A 67 -0.69 -0.87 25.37
C LYS A 67 -2.15 -0.46 25.33
N ALA A 68 -3.03 -1.41 25.62
CA ALA A 68 -4.41 -1.09 25.93
C ALA A 68 -4.48 -0.10 27.11
N PHE A 69 -5.49 0.75 27.09
CA PHE A 69 -5.70 1.79 28.09
C PHE A 69 -7.19 1.91 28.40
N ASP A 70 -7.49 2.50 29.56
CA ASP A 70 -8.84 2.93 29.93
C ASP A 70 -8.82 4.45 30.02
N ASP A 71 -9.58 5.11 29.16
CA ASP A 71 -9.72 6.55 29.12
C ASP A 71 -11.17 6.92 29.40
N ALA A 72 -11.40 7.62 30.52
CA ALA A 72 -12.74 7.98 30.98
C ALA A 72 -13.44 8.97 30.04
N LYS A 73 -12.67 9.74 29.25
CA LYS A 73 -13.20 10.69 28.27
C LYS A 73 -13.55 9.99 26.96
N PHE A 74 -12.85 8.91 26.61
CA PHE A 74 -13.06 8.14 25.38
C PHE A 74 -13.27 6.63 25.61
N PRO A 75 -14.32 6.22 26.36
CA PRO A 75 -14.50 4.84 26.81
C PRO A 75 -14.72 3.84 25.66
N GLU A 76 -15.36 4.26 24.56
CA GLU A 76 -15.61 3.38 23.40
C GLU A 76 -14.31 3.06 22.64
N ILE A 77 -13.38 4.01 22.57
CA ILE A 77 -12.07 3.79 21.94
C ILE A 77 -11.20 2.92 22.84
N SER A 78 -11.26 3.11 24.16
CA SER A 78 -10.60 2.20 25.11
C SER A 78 -11.08 0.75 24.96
N LYS A 79 -12.40 0.54 24.81
CA LYS A 79 -12.97 -0.80 24.54
C LYS A 79 -12.49 -1.37 23.21
N ALA A 80 -12.51 -0.57 22.14
CA ALA A 80 -12.07 -1.02 20.82
C ALA A 80 -10.57 -1.37 20.80
N VAL A 81 -9.72 -0.52 21.38
CA VAL A 81 -8.27 -0.77 21.46
C VAL A 81 -7.97 -2.00 22.32
N LYS A 82 -8.66 -2.18 23.45
CA LYS A 82 -8.58 -3.42 24.26
C LYS A 82 -8.98 -4.64 23.44
N TYR A 83 -10.10 -4.59 22.73
CA TYR A 83 -10.55 -5.68 21.87
C TYR A 83 -9.48 -6.07 20.84
N PHE A 84 -8.93 -5.11 20.09
CA PHE A 84 -7.92 -5.39 19.06
C PHE A 84 -6.56 -5.84 19.63
N LYS A 85 -6.14 -5.33 20.80
CA LYS A 85 -4.79 -5.60 21.35
C LYS A 85 -4.73 -6.78 22.33
N GLU A 86 -5.81 -7.06 23.04
CA GLU A 86 -5.82 -8.04 24.14
C GLU A 86 -6.62 -9.31 23.81
N THR A 87 -7.55 -9.27 22.85
CA THR A 87 -8.32 -10.47 22.49
C THR A 87 -7.70 -11.25 21.34
N GLU A 88 -7.77 -12.58 21.44
CA GLU A 88 -7.31 -13.52 20.42
C GLU A 88 -8.03 -13.30 19.08
N GLY A 89 -9.31 -12.87 19.12
CA GLY A 89 -10.11 -12.52 17.94
C GLY A 89 -9.59 -11.29 17.19
N GLY A 90 -9.26 -10.21 17.89
CA GLY A 90 -8.69 -8.99 17.28
C GLY A 90 -7.30 -9.20 16.66
N ARG A 91 -6.45 -10.04 17.29
CA ARG A 91 -5.16 -10.45 16.72
C ARG A 91 -5.31 -11.40 15.53
N SER A 92 -6.25 -12.36 15.59
CA SER A 92 -6.47 -13.35 14.52
C SER A 92 -7.01 -12.72 13.23
N GLU A 93 -7.88 -11.71 13.34
CA GLU A 93 -8.51 -11.06 12.18
C GLU A 93 -7.51 -10.18 11.40
N VAL A 94 -6.61 -9.48 12.10
CA VAL A 94 -5.51 -8.72 11.50
C VAL A 94 -4.48 -9.65 10.85
N CYS A 95 -4.04 -10.71 11.56
CA CYS A 95 -3.07 -11.66 11.01
C CYS A 95 -3.58 -12.34 9.73
N LYS A 96 -4.84 -12.81 9.72
CA LYS A 96 -5.43 -13.44 8.52
C LYS A 96 -5.53 -12.48 7.33
N THR A 97 -5.82 -11.21 7.58
CA THR A 97 -5.93 -10.20 6.51
C THR A 97 -4.56 -9.89 5.90
N VAL A 98 -3.53 -9.74 6.73
CA VAL A 98 -2.15 -9.50 6.27
C VAL A 98 -1.58 -10.74 5.56
N GLU A 99 -1.83 -11.94 6.10
CA GLU A 99 -1.42 -13.20 5.48
C GLU A 99 -2.10 -13.42 4.11
N ASN A 100 -3.41 -13.17 4.01
CA ASN A 100 -4.13 -13.27 2.75
C ASN A 100 -3.64 -12.23 1.74
N TYR A 101 -3.39 -10.99 2.16
CA TYR A 101 -2.86 -9.94 1.28
C TYR A 101 -1.45 -10.29 0.78
N ALA A 102 -0.56 -10.74 1.66
CA ALA A 102 0.79 -11.17 1.29
C ALA A 102 0.78 -12.37 0.33
N LYS A 103 -0.16 -13.32 0.52
CA LYS A 103 -0.34 -14.47 -0.36
C LYS A 103 -0.82 -14.07 -1.75
N ILE A 104 -1.83 -13.21 -1.84
CA ILE A 104 -2.33 -12.68 -3.13
C ILE A 104 -1.22 -11.95 -3.87
N TYR A 105 -0.48 -11.08 -3.17
CA TYR A 105 0.63 -10.33 -3.77
C TYR A 105 1.76 -11.25 -4.26
N ALA A 106 2.11 -12.29 -3.52
CA ALA A 106 3.12 -13.27 -3.93
C ALA A 106 2.67 -14.11 -5.14
N GLU A 107 1.40 -14.47 -5.22
CA GLU A 107 0.82 -15.21 -6.33
C GLU A 107 0.77 -14.37 -7.62
N GLU A 108 0.39 -13.08 -7.50
CA GLU A 108 0.39 -12.11 -8.60
C GLU A 108 1.80 -11.83 -9.12
N ALA A 109 2.76 -11.56 -8.22
CA ALA A 109 4.16 -11.32 -8.59
C ALA A 109 4.77 -12.54 -9.30
N ALA A 110 4.50 -13.76 -8.82
CA ALA A 110 5.00 -14.98 -9.46
C ALA A 110 4.33 -15.24 -10.83
N ALA A 111 3.06 -14.87 -10.99
CA ALA A 111 2.36 -14.97 -12.27
C ALA A 111 2.89 -13.97 -13.29
N GLU A 112 3.22 -12.76 -12.85
CA GLU A 112 3.79 -11.70 -13.69
C GLU A 112 5.20 -12.07 -14.16
N SER A 113 6.10 -12.49 -13.25
CA SER A 113 7.45 -12.95 -13.63
C SER A 113 7.44 -14.15 -14.59
N ARG A 114 6.51 -15.10 -14.41
CA ARG A 114 6.35 -16.22 -15.37
C ARG A 114 5.88 -15.75 -16.74
N ARG A 115 5.03 -14.72 -16.79
CA ARG A 115 4.48 -14.17 -18.03
C ARG A 115 5.52 -13.35 -18.78
N GLU A 116 6.33 -12.58 -18.07
CA GLU A 116 7.45 -11.81 -18.63
C GLU A 116 8.55 -12.74 -19.15
N GLY A 117 9.02 -13.69 -18.34
CA GLY A 117 10.05 -14.65 -18.78
C GLY A 117 9.62 -15.51 -19.97
N ARG A 118 8.32 -15.84 -20.07
CA ARG A 118 7.78 -16.56 -21.24
C ARG A 118 7.78 -15.69 -22.50
N LYS A 119 7.35 -14.42 -22.40
CA LYS A 119 7.37 -13.49 -23.53
C LYS A 119 8.79 -13.19 -24.00
N GLU A 120 9.72 -13.03 -23.06
CA GLU A 120 11.12 -12.78 -23.36
C GLU A 120 11.76 -14.00 -24.04
N GLY A 121 11.49 -15.21 -23.53
CA GLY A 121 11.92 -16.46 -24.18
C GLY A 121 11.30 -16.67 -25.57
N GLU A 122 10.00 -16.36 -25.75
CA GLU A 122 9.31 -16.44 -27.04
C GLU A 122 9.87 -15.41 -28.04
N ASN A 123 10.21 -14.19 -27.60
CA ASN A 123 10.85 -13.18 -28.43
C ASN A 123 12.28 -13.56 -28.82
N ILE A 124 13.09 -14.06 -27.88
CA ILE A 124 14.45 -14.54 -28.15
C ILE A 124 14.41 -15.71 -29.13
N LEU A 125 13.47 -16.63 -28.95
CA LEU A 125 13.29 -17.76 -29.87
C LEU A 125 12.87 -17.30 -31.26
N ALA A 126 11.90 -16.38 -31.37
CA ALA A 126 11.45 -15.84 -32.65
C ALA A 126 12.57 -15.11 -33.40
N ASP A 127 13.35 -14.27 -32.71
CA ASP A 127 14.49 -13.54 -33.25
C ASP A 127 15.62 -14.49 -33.70
N THR A 128 15.89 -15.54 -32.92
CA THR A 128 16.84 -16.59 -33.28
C THR A 128 16.39 -17.35 -34.54
N VAL A 129 15.11 -17.70 -34.64
CA VAL A 129 14.55 -18.39 -35.81
C VAL A 129 14.61 -17.52 -37.07
N VAL A 130 14.37 -16.20 -36.96
CA VAL A 130 14.49 -15.28 -38.10
C VAL A 130 15.93 -15.21 -38.61
N ARG A 131 16.92 -15.10 -37.72
CA ARG A 131 18.34 -15.03 -38.10
C ARG A 131 18.87 -16.32 -38.72
N LEU A 132 18.48 -17.47 -38.20
CA LEU A 132 18.80 -18.77 -38.82
C LEU A 132 18.24 -18.87 -40.25
N ARG A 133 17.04 -18.34 -40.50
CA ARG A 133 16.45 -18.29 -41.86
C ARG A 133 17.17 -17.32 -42.80
N GLN A 134 17.84 -16.31 -42.25
CA GLN A 134 18.67 -15.36 -43.01
C GLN A 134 20.07 -15.92 -43.31
N GLY A 135 20.38 -17.15 -42.85
CA GLY A 135 21.63 -17.85 -43.15
C GLY A 135 22.73 -17.69 -42.10
N GLU A 136 22.43 -17.09 -40.95
CA GLU A 136 23.38 -17.08 -39.82
C GLU A 136 23.53 -18.50 -39.24
N THR A 137 24.77 -18.90 -38.94
CA THR A 137 25.03 -20.20 -38.32
C THR A 137 24.84 -20.15 -36.80
N PRO A 138 24.49 -21.29 -36.16
CA PRO A 138 24.42 -21.37 -34.70
C PRO A 138 25.70 -20.90 -33.99
N GLU A 139 26.89 -21.11 -34.57
CA GLU A 139 28.15 -20.62 -33.99
C GLU A 139 28.26 -19.08 -34.01
N GLN A 140 27.78 -18.43 -35.07
CA GLN A 140 27.78 -16.97 -35.19
C GLN A 140 26.82 -16.31 -34.18
N LEU A 141 25.71 -16.98 -33.86
CA LEU A 141 24.74 -16.54 -32.86
C LEU A 141 25.29 -16.69 -31.43
N ALA A 142 25.97 -17.81 -31.14
CA ALA A 142 26.56 -18.09 -29.83
C ALA A 142 27.74 -17.17 -29.49
N ALA A 143 28.55 -16.77 -30.48
CA ALA A 143 29.71 -15.90 -30.29
C ALA A 143 29.36 -14.46 -29.85
N ARG A 144 28.08 -14.07 -29.91
CA ARG A 144 27.61 -12.71 -29.60
C ARG A 144 26.90 -12.58 -28.25
N GLY A 145 26.75 -13.67 -27.48
CA GLY A 145 25.98 -13.67 -26.25
C GLY A 145 26.78 -14.07 -25.01
N ILE A 146 27.27 -13.09 -24.24
CA ILE A 146 26.96 -12.99 -22.81
C ILE A 146 26.71 -11.50 -22.53
N GLY A 147 25.44 -11.14 -22.37
CA GLY A 147 24.98 -9.92 -21.71
C GLY A 147 24.39 -10.31 -20.38
#